data_AF-A0A1E7X4A9-F1
#
_entry.id   AF-A0A1E7X4A9-F1
#
_cell.length_a   1.000
_cell.length_b   1.000
_cell.length_c   1.000
_cell.angle_alpha   90.00
_cell.angle_beta   90.00
_cell.angle_gamma   90.00
#
_symmetry.space_group_name_H-M   'P 1'
#
loop_
_entity.id
_entity.type
_entity.pdbx_description
1 polymer ?
#
loop_
_entity_poly.entity_id
_entity_poly.type
_entity_poly.pdbx_seq_one_letter_code
_entity_poly.pdbx_strand_id
1 'polypeptide(L)'
;MTKVTKDSVASLDAEVRLLAAITYGEASTKDDRDEMFALASVLIRQKEARGYKSVTSFAAKEKTFAYAAIDGNVRFKKLMNASELEISKQPGLKAAVAAAVNAMNGGEDKSNGAYFWDGADIKTNYARHFKVRRGIKFTDQSHNIYGIKESTKVVILSKTTKTRSRATGKISTATEEVGRYDHQYDSTAAYGGTIFWKLNPEFLKVTRGWEYK
;
A
#
# COMPACT_ATOMS: atom_id res chain seq x y z
N MET A 1 -45.56 -29.12 -8.21
CA MET A 1 -44.08 -29.11 -8.18
C MET A 1 -43.60 -27.83 -8.84
N THR A 2 -43.30 -26.83 -8.03
CA THR A 2 -42.85 -25.51 -8.48
C THR A 2 -41.39 -25.61 -8.93
N LYS A 3 -41.16 -25.29 -10.20
CA LYS A 3 -39.86 -25.35 -10.87
C LYS A 3 -38.99 -24.22 -10.29
N VAL A 4 -38.02 -24.56 -9.45
CA VAL A 4 -37.03 -23.59 -8.94
C VAL A 4 -36.21 -23.11 -10.14
N THR A 5 -36.36 -21.84 -10.48
CA THR A 5 -35.55 -21.17 -11.49
C THR A 5 -34.11 -21.10 -10.98
N LYS A 6 -33.20 -21.62 -11.79
CA LYS A 6 -31.75 -21.51 -11.61
C LYS A 6 -31.41 -20.03 -11.73
N ASP A 7 -31.30 -19.31 -10.62
CA ASP A 7 -30.79 -17.95 -10.59
C ASP A 7 -29.43 -17.96 -11.31
N SER A 8 -29.39 -17.38 -12.51
CA SER A 8 -28.15 -17.15 -13.23
C SER A 8 -27.41 -16.05 -12.49
N VAL A 9 -26.51 -16.44 -11.59
CA VAL A 9 -25.60 -15.49 -10.96
C VAL A 9 -24.82 -14.82 -12.08
N ALA A 10 -24.99 -13.49 -12.23
CA ALA A 10 -24.34 -12.73 -13.27
C ALA A 10 -22.82 -12.89 -13.16
N SER A 11 -22.14 -13.02 -14.31
CA SER A 11 -20.68 -13.15 -14.36
C SER A 11 -20.03 -11.88 -13.81
N LEU A 12 -19.01 -12.05 -12.97
CA LEU A 12 -18.19 -10.94 -12.48
C LEU A 12 -17.40 -10.32 -13.63
N ASP A 13 -17.33 -8.99 -13.66
CA ASP A 13 -16.46 -8.27 -14.58
C ASP A 13 -14.99 -8.71 -14.40
N ALA A 14 -14.26 -8.81 -15.52
CA ALA A 14 -12.90 -9.36 -15.53
C ALA A 14 -11.90 -8.51 -14.74
N GLU A 15 -12.03 -7.17 -14.77
CA GLU A 15 -11.17 -6.27 -14.01
C GLU A 15 -11.49 -6.37 -12.52
N VAL A 16 -12.78 -6.44 -12.16
CA VAL A 16 -13.20 -6.66 -10.76
C VAL A 16 -12.65 -7.99 -10.23
N ARG A 17 -12.78 -9.07 -11.02
CA ARG A 17 -12.26 -10.39 -10.66
C ARG A 17 -10.75 -10.37 -10.45
N LEU A 18 -10.01 -9.72 -11.34
CA LEU A 18 -8.56 -9.60 -11.22
C LEU A 18 -8.15 -8.82 -9.97
N LEU A 19 -8.77 -7.66 -9.73
CA LEU A 19 -8.47 -6.86 -8.52
C LEU A 19 -8.82 -7.61 -7.24
N ALA A 20 -9.98 -8.29 -7.22
CA ALA A 20 -10.40 -9.12 -6.09
C ALA A 20 -9.38 -10.24 -5.84
N ALA A 21 -8.88 -10.89 -6.89
CA ALA A 21 -7.91 -11.97 -6.77
C ALA A 21 -6.57 -11.48 -6.23
N ILE A 22 -6.06 -10.34 -6.72
CA ILE A 22 -4.83 -9.70 -6.19
C ILE A 22 -5.06 -9.35 -4.71
N THR A 23 -6.16 -8.67 -4.40
CA THR A 23 -6.51 -8.28 -3.02
C THR A 23 -6.57 -9.49 -2.09
N TYR A 24 -7.23 -10.57 -2.49
CA TYR A 24 -7.33 -11.80 -1.69
C TYR A 24 -5.99 -12.52 -1.55
N GLY A 25 -5.14 -12.46 -2.58
CA GLY A 25 -3.80 -13.02 -2.59
C GLY A 25 -2.82 -12.28 -1.67
N GLU A 26 -2.91 -10.96 -1.63
CA GLU A 26 -2.06 -10.08 -0.80
C GLU A 26 -2.55 -9.99 0.66
N ALA A 27 -3.85 -10.15 0.89
CA ALA A 27 -4.43 -10.13 2.24
C ALA A 27 -3.96 -11.31 3.09
N SER A 28 -3.92 -11.10 4.41
CA SER A 28 -3.61 -12.17 5.35
C SER A 28 -4.63 -13.31 5.29
N THR A 29 -4.26 -14.46 5.82
CA THR A 29 -5.15 -15.64 5.87
C THR A 29 -6.32 -15.50 6.85
N LYS A 30 -6.44 -14.35 7.55
CA LYS A 30 -7.53 -14.07 8.49
C LYS A 30 -8.85 -13.76 7.80
N ASP A 31 -8.85 -13.54 6.48
CA ASP A 31 -10.02 -13.13 5.70
C ASP A 31 -10.71 -11.88 6.28
N ASP A 32 -9.89 -10.94 6.79
CA ASP A 32 -10.37 -9.70 7.38
C ASP A 32 -10.90 -8.76 6.29
N ARG A 33 -12.14 -8.28 6.49
CA ARG A 33 -12.83 -7.46 5.50
C ARG A 33 -12.17 -6.08 5.35
N ASP A 34 -11.81 -5.43 6.45
CA ASP A 34 -11.26 -4.08 6.40
C ASP A 34 -9.83 -4.09 5.83
N GLU A 35 -9.07 -5.15 6.08
CA GLU A 35 -7.79 -5.42 5.42
C GLU A 35 -7.94 -5.48 3.89
N MET A 36 -8.92 -6.24 3.39
CA MET A 36 -9.16 -6.34 1.95
C MET A 36 -9.63 -5.02 1.33
N PHE A 37 -10.52 -4.30 2.02
CA PHE A 37 -10.98 -2.97 1.56
C PHE A 37 -9.81 -1.98 1.50
N ALA A 38 -8.94 -1.98 2.52
CA ALA A 38 -7.74 -1.14 2.53
C ALA A 38 -6.77 -1.51 1.40
N LEU A 39 -6.47 -2.80 1.21
CA LEU A 39 -5.58 -3.28 0.13
C LEU A 39 -6.12 -2.94 -1.25
N ALA A 40 -7.41 -3.18 -1.51
CA ALA A 40 -8.03 -2.86 -2.80
C ALA A 40 -7.92 -1.35 -3.12
N SER A 41 -8.15 -0.49 -2.13
CA SER A 41 -8.01 0.97 -2.29
C SER A 41 -6.56 1.39 -2.54
N VAL A 42 -5.58 0.79 -1.85
CA VAL A 42 -4.16 1.04 -2.12
C VAL A 42 -3.79 0.60 -3.54
N LEU A 43 -4.26 -0.55 -4.01
CA LEU A 43 -4.00 -1.06 -5.36
C LEU A 43 -4.55 -0.12 -6.44
N ILE A 44 -5.80 0.35 -6.31
CA ILE A 44 -6.40 1.31 -7.24
C ILE A 44 -5.64 2.64 -7.23
N ARG A 45 -5.33 3.17 -6.05
CA ARG A 45 -4.53 4.40 -5.93
C ARG A 45 -3.16 4.27 -6.57
N GLN A 46 -2.49 3.13 -6.37
CA GLN A 46 -1.19 2.85 -6.97
C GLN A 46 -1.25 2.68 -8.49
N LYS A 47 -2.34 2.10 -9.02
CA LYS A 47 -2.63 2.03 -10.45
C LYS A 47 -2.77 3.43 -11.04
N GLU A 48 -3.59 4.27 -10.40
CA GLU A 48 -3.90 5.63 -10.86
C GLU A 48 -2.68 6.55 -10.83
N ALA A 49 -1.95 6.57 -9.71
CA ALA A 49 -0.77 7.42 -9.55
C ALA A 49 0.41 7.05 -10.46
N ARG A 50 0.34 5.88 -11.13
CA ARG A 50 1.29 5.44 -12.16
C ARG A 50 0.74 5.57 -13.58
N GLY A 51 -0.46 6.12 -13.74
CA GLY A 51 -1.09 6.38 -15.04
C GLY A 51 -1.65 5.15 -15.74
N TYR A 52 -1.90 4.05 -15.02
CA TYR A 52 -2.49 2.84 -15.62
C TYR A 52 -4.01 2.96 -15.76
N LYS A 53 -4.51 2.67 -16.97
CA LYS A 53 -5.94 2.74 -17.28
C LYS A 53 -6.72 1.54 -16.73
N SER A 54 -6.10 0.36 -16.67
CA SER A 54 -6.74 -0.89 -16.23
C SER A 54 -5.89 -1.63 -15.20
N VAL A 55 -6.55 -2.40 -14.33
CA VAL A 55 -5.94 -3.35 -13.39
C VAL A 55 -5.12 -4.38 -14.16
N THR A 56 -5.60 -4.88 -15.30
CA THR A 56 -4.82 -5.79 -16.14
C THR A 56 -3.49 -5.17 -16.57
N SER A 57 -3.48 -3.91 -17.05
CA SER A 57 -2.24 -3.25 -17.48
C SER A 57 -1.27 -2.97 -16.32
N PHE A 58 -1.82 -2.66 -15.15
CA PHE A 58 -1.05 -2.44 -13.93
C PHE A 58 -0.40 -3.74 -13.45
N ALA A 59 -1.20 -4.81 -13.30
CA ALA A 59 -0.73 -6.11 -12.86
C ALA A 59 0.29 -6.73 -13.84
N ALA A 60 0.14 -6.52 -15.15
CA ALA A 60 1.09 -7.08 -16.12
C ALA A 60 2.49 -6.44 -16.05
N LYS A 61 2.58 -5.15 -15.70
CA LYS A 61 3.83 -4.38 -15.72
C LYS A 61 4.50 -4.29 -14.35
N GLU A 62 3.70 -4.23 -13.28
CA GLU A 62 4.20 -4.08 -11.93
C GLU A 62 4.32 -5.46 -11.26
N LYS A 63 5.43 -6.14 -11.56
CA LYS A 63 5.67 -7.54 -11.18
C LYS A 63 5.58 -7.81 -9.68
N THR A 64 5.77 -6.80 -8.83
CA THR A 64 5.60 -6.89 -7.36
C THR A 64 4.16 -7.15 -6.93
N PHE A 65 3.17 -6.64 -7.67
CA PHE A 65 1.74 -6.91 -7.44
C PHE A 65 1.28 -8.16 -8.19
N ALA A 66 1.98 -8.44 -9.29
CA ALA A 66 1.85 -9.68 -10.00
C ALA A 66 2.47 -10.86 -9.24
N TYR A 67 3.16 -10.71 -8.10
CA TYR A 67 3.67 -11.87 -7.37
C TYR A 67 2.53 -12.80 -6.93
N ALA A 68 1.39 -12.24 -6.51
CA ALA A 68 0.16 -13.03 -6.30
C ALA A 68 -0.31 -13.74 -7.60
N ALA A 69 -0.16 -13.09 -8.77
CA ALA A 69 -0.58 -13.63 -10.06
C ALA A 69 0.44 -14.59 -10.73
N ILE A 70 1.74 -14.44 -10.44
CA ILE A 70 2.88 -15.06 -11.15
C ILE A 70 3.49 -16.21 -10.32
N ASP A 71 3.60 -16.07 -9.00
CA ASP A 71 4.33 -17.04 -8.14
C ASP A 71 3.44 -18.17 -7.60
N GLY A 72 2.25 -18.32 -8.17
CA GLY A 72 1.35 -19.40 -7.80
C GLY A 72 0.69 -19.26 -6.43
N ASN A 73 0.50 -18.03 -5.94
CA ASN A 73 -0.26 -17.74 -4.73
C ASN A 73 -1.62 -18.46 -4.78
N VAL A 74 -1.81 -19.37 -3.82
CA VAL A 74 -2.97 -20.27 -3.77
C VAL A 74 -4.26 -19.49 -3.61
N ARG A 75 -4.24 -18.37 -2.87
CA ARG A 75 -5.42 -17.53 -2.64
C ARG A 75 -5.81 -16.78 -3.91
N PHE A 76 -4.85 -16.18 -4.62
CA PHE A 76 -5.10 -15.56 -5.92
C PHE A 76 -5.76 -16.56 -6.89
N LYS A 77 -5.13 -17.74 -7.08
CA LYS A 77 -5.65 -18.79 -7.96
C LYS A 77 -7.03 -19.26 -7.53
N LYS A 78 -7.27 -19.39 -6.23
CA LYS A 78 -8.56 -19.78 -5.66
C LYS A 78 -9.66 -18.80 -6.08
N LEU A 79 -9.44 -17.50 -6.00
CA LEU A 79 -10.46 -16.53 -6.41
C LEU A 79 -10.62 -16.51 -7.94
N MET A 80 -9.52 -16.51 -8.69
CA MET A 80 -9.57 -16.52 -10.16
C MET A 80 -10.39 -17.70 -10.71
N ASN A 81 -10.21 -18.88 -10.13
CA ASN A 81 -10.85 -20.11 -10.59
C ASN A 81 -12.24 -20.37 -9.97
N ALA A 82 -12.62 -19.65 -8.91
CA ALA A 82 -13.89 -19.85 -8.24
C ALA A 82 -15.05 -19.39 -9.13
N SER A 83 -16.08 -20.22 -9.24
CA SER A 83 -17.37 -19.83 -9.80
C SER A 83 -18.06 -18.77 -8.94
N GLU A 84 -18.99 -18.02 -9.53
CA GLU A 84 -19.73 -16.98 -8.80
C GLU A 84 -20.53 -17.56 -7.61
N LEU A 85 -21.00 -18.80 -7.75
CA LEU A 85 -21.67 -19.51 -6.66
C LEU A 85 -20.71 -19.83 -5.51
N GLU A 86 -19.46 -20.20 -5.80
CA GLU A 86 -18.44 -20.43 -4.76
C GLU A 86 -18.03 -19.14 -4.09
N ILE A 87 -17.86 -18.05 -4.86
CA ILE A 87 -17.56 -16.72 -4.32
C ILE A 87 -18.68 -16.28 -3.36
N SER A 88 -19.94 -16.40 -3.76
CA SER A 88 -21.07 -15.96 -2.92
C SER A 88 -21.22 -16.75 -1.61
N LYS A 89 -20.72 -17.99 -1.56
CA LYS A 89 -20.77 -18.86 -0.38
C LYS A 89 -19.57 -18.73 0.54
N GLN A 90 -18.42 -18.26 0.05
CA GLN A 90 -17.19 -18.16 0.83
C GLN A 90 -16.96 -16.73 1.32
N PRO A 91 -17.03 -16.45 2.63
CA PRO A 91 -16.94 -15.09 3.17
C PRO A 91 -15.70 -14.31 2.71
N GLY A 92 -14.52 -14.93 2.71
CA GLY A 92 -13.28 -14.29 2.27
C GLY A 92 -13.28 -13.92 0.77
N LEU A 93 -13.78 -14.81 -0.09
CA LEU A 93 -13.88 -14.51 -1.53
C LEU A 93 -14.92 -13.42 -1.80
N LYS A 94 -16.08 -13.50 -1.12
CA LYS A 94 -17.12 -12.48 -1.19
C LYS A 94 -16.63 -11.13 -0.72
N ALA A 95 -15.86 -11.08 0.37
CA ALA A 95 -15.28 -9.85 0.91
C ALA A 95 -14.26 -9.24 -0.06
N ALA A 96 -13.41 -10.05 -0.69
CA ALA A 96 -12.45 -9.58 -1.69
C ALA A 96 -13.14 -8.98 -2.92
N VAL A 97 -14.23 -9.60 -3.41
CA VAL A 97 -15.03 -9.04 -4.51
C VAL A 97 -15.71 -7.74 -4.09
N ALA A 98 -16.29 -7.69 -2.89
CA ALA A 98 -16.87 -6.46 -2.37
C ALA A 98 -15.85 -5.33 -2.22
N ALA A 99 -14.63 -5.64 -1.77
CA ALA A 99 -13.53 -4.70 -1.67
C ALA A 99 -13.10 -4.14 -3.03
N ALA A 100 -12.98 -5.02 -4.03
CA ALA A 100 -12.62 -4.63 -5.39
C ALA A 100 -13.67 -3.71 -6.02
N VAL A 101 -14.96 -4.06 -5.91
CA VAL A 101 -16.07 -3.23 -6.39
C VAL A 101 -16.09 -1.87 -5.68
N ASN A 102 -15.91 -1.87 -4.35
CA ASN A 102 -15.84 -0.63 -3.58
C ASN A 102 -14.71 0.28 -4.08
N ALA A 103 -13.49 -0.24 -4.19
CA ALA A 103 -12.33 0.54 -4.60
C ALA A 103 -12.47 1.09 -6.04
N MET A 104 -12.95 0.28 -6.98
CA MET A 104 -13.17 0.71 -8.37
C MET A 104 -14.22 1.81 -8.51
N ASN A 105 -15.19 1.85 -7.61
CA ASN A 105 -16.25 2.86 -7.58
C ASN A 105 -15.89 4.09 -6.73
N GLY A 106 -14.64 4.19 -6.26
CA GLY A 106 -14.21 5.29 -5.38
C GLY A 106 -14.91 5.28 -4.01
N GLY A 107 -15.28 4.10 -3.52
CA GLY A 107 -15.92 3.89 -2.22
C GLY A 107 -14.97 4.13 -1.05
N GLU A 108 -15.38 3.67 0.14
CA GLU A 108 -14.65 3.97 1.37
C GLU A 108 -13.22 3.41 1.34
N ASP A 109 -12.24 4.25 1.65
CA ASP A 109 -10.84 3.85 1.76
C ASP A 109 -10.45 3.54 3.21
N LYS A 110 -10.50 2.26 3.57
CA LYS A 110 -10.06 1.80 4.89
C LYS A 110 -8.55 2.00 5.12
N SER A 111 -7.73 2.18 4.09
CA SER A 111 -6.29 2.41 4.24
C SER A 111 -5.95 3.83 4.68
N ASN A 112 -6.93 4.75 4.74
CA ASN A 112 -6.74 6.15 5.12
C ASN A 112 -5.66 6.87 4.29
N GLY A 113 -5.69 6.68 2.96
CA GLY A 113 -4.78 7.32 2.01
C GLY A 113 -3.39 6.69 1.93
N ALA A 114 -3.23 5.44 2.36
CA ALA A 114 -1.94 4.75 2.26
C ALA A 114 -1.49 4.56 0.81
N TYR A 115 -0.18 4.54 0.59
CA TYR A 115 0.40 4.13 -0.69
C TYR A 115 1.15 2.81 -0.59
N PHE A 116 1.47 2.36 0.61
CA PHE A 116 2.24 1.15 0.84
C PHE A 116 1.62 0.33 1.96
N TRP A 117 2.02 -0.92 2.04
CA TRP A 117 1.70 -1.79 3.16
C TRP A 117 2.87 -2.68 3.51
N ASP A 118 2.79 -3.34 4.67
CA ASP A 118 3.65 -4.46 5.05
C ASP A 118 2.85 -5.53 5.79
N GLY A 119 3.21 -6.79 5.54
CA GLY A 119 2.70 -7.95 6.26
C GLY A 119 3.59 -8.31 7.44
N ALA A 120 3.53 -9.57 7.88
CA ALA A 120 4.30 -10.05 9.04
C ALA A 120 5.83 -10.02 8.82
N ASP A 121 6.29 -9.90 7.58
CA ASP A 121 7.70 -9.88 7.20
C ASP A 121 8.45 -8.66 7.75
N ILE A 122 7.74 -7.54 7.98
CA ILE A 122 8.32 -6.38 8.68
C ILE A 122 8.82 -6.71 10.09
N LYS A 123 8.18 -7.69 10.75
CA LYS A 123 8.60 -8.18 12.08
C LYS A 123 9.71 -9.20 11.96
N THR A 124 9.56 -10.21 11.09
CA THR A 124 10.52 -11.33 11.01
C THR A 124 11.86 -10.91 10.41
N ASN A 125 11.87 -9.88 9.56
CA ASN A 125 13.08 -9.34 8.93
C ASN A 125 13.39 -7.89 9.36
N TYR A 126 12.95 -7.49 10.56
CA TYR A 126 12.94 -6.10 11.01
C TYR A 126 14.22 -5.30 10.71
N ALA A 127 15.40 -5.80 11.12
CA ALA A 127 16.66 -5.07 10.97
C ALA A 127 17.08 -4.83 9.50
N ARG A 128 16.64 -5.68 8.57
CA ARG A 128 16.95 -5.55 7.14
C ARG A 128 15.78 -5.02 6.33
N HIS A 129 14.59 -4.92 6.94
CA HIS A 129 13.38 -4.49 6.29
C HIS A 129 13.54 -3.07 5.74
N PHE A 130 13.18 -2.88 4.47
CA PHE A 130 13.47 -1.66 3.74
C PHE A 130 12.86 -0.41 4.38
N LYS A 131 11.58 -0.47 4.78
CA LYS A 131 10.90 0.66 5.42
C LYS A 131 11.45 0.94 6.82
N VAL A 132 11.79 -0.10 7.58
CA VAL A 132 12.40 0.04 8.91
C VAL A 132 13.74 0.77 8.81
N ARG A 133 14.59 0.41 7.85
CA ARG A 133 15.88 1.10 7.61
C ARG A 133 15.73 2.56 7.20
N ARG A 134 14.57 2.96 6.70
CA ARG A 134 14.23 4.31 6.26
C ARG A 134 13.47 5.13 7.31
N GLY A 135 13.11 4.52 8.43
CA GLY A 135 12.33 5.14 9.49
C GLY A 135 10.84 4.91 9.29
N ILE A 136 10.25 4.16 10.22
CA ILE A 136 8.79 4.02 10.38
C ILE A 136 8.36 4.69 11.69
N LYS A 137 7.15 5.24 11.68
CA LYS A 137 6.47 5.77 12.86
C LYS A 137 5.00 5.37 12.86
N PHE A 138 4.51 4.95 14.02
CA PHE A 138 3.10 4.66 14.22
C PHE A 138 2.41 5.96 14.64
N THR A 139 1.42 6.37 13.85
CA THR A 139 0.58 7.55 14.11
C THR A 139 -0.50 7.25 15.14
N ASP A 140 -0.85 5.96 15.31
CA ASP A 140 -1.73 5.44 16.34
C ASP A 140 -1.14 4.13 16.87
N GLN A 141 -1.20 3.91 18.19
CA GLN A 141 -0.65 2.72 18.82
C GLN A 141 -1.35 1.43 18.34
N SER A 142 -2.62 1.49 17.97
CA SER A 142 -3.39 0.37 17.42
C SER A 142 -2.86 -0.11 16.07
N HIS A 143 -2.13 0.74 15.33
CA HIS A 143 -1.52 0.35 14.06
C HIS A 143 -0.31 -0.59 14.25
N ASN A 144 0.26 -0.66 15.46
CA ASN A 144 1.39 -1.53 15.77
C ASN A 144 0.95 -2.97 16.10
N ILE A 145 0.23 -3.60 15.17
CA ILE A 145 -0.32 -4.96 15.32
C ILE A 145 0.76 -6.05 15.49
N TYR A 146 2.03 -5.71 15.25
CA TYR A 146 3.16 -6.62 15.37
C TYR A 146 4.03 -6.40 16.62
N GLY A 147 3.79 -5.32 17.37
CA GLY A 147 4.58 -4.94 18.54
C GLY A 147 6.04 -4.65 18.21
N ILE A 148 6.33 -4.10 17.03
CA ILE A 148 7.68 -3.75 16.60
C ILE A 148 8.04 -2.34 17.07
N LYS A 149 9.34 -2.06 17.21
CA LYS A 149 9.82 -0.72 17.56
C LYS A 149 9.70 0.23 16.37
N GLU A 150 9.46 1.50 16.63
CA GLU A 150 9.70 2.55 15.64
C GLU A 150 11.20 2.65 15.35
N SER A 151 11.55 3.20 14.18
CA SER A 151 12.94 3.28 13.72
C SER A 151 13.35 4.70 13.33
N THR A 152 12.80 5.69 14.05
CA THR A 152 13.06 7.10 13.80
C THR A 152 14.56 7.43 13.96
N LYS A 153 15.08 8.25 13.05
CA LYS A 153 16.45 8.79 13.04
C LYS A 153 16.41 10.19 12.44
N VAL A 154 16.74 11.19 13.25
CA VAL A 154 16.80 12.58 12.80
C VAL A 154 17.85 12.73 11.68
N VAL A 155 17.41 13.27 10.56
CA VAL A 155 18.21 13.68 9.40
C VAL A 155 18.06 15.18 9.24
N ILE A 156 19.19 15.89 9.21
CA ILE A 156 19.26 17.34 9.01
C ILE A 156 19.86 17.59 7.64
N LEU A 157 19.17 18.35 6.79
CA LEU A 157 19.70 18.82 5.52
C LEU A 157 20.28 20.21 5.72
N SER A 158 21.50 20.42 5.24
CA SER A 158 22.18 21.70 5.31
C SER A 158 22.62 22.16 3.93
N LYS A 159 22.58 23.48 3.71
CA LYS A 159 23.10 24.13 2.51
C LYS A 159 24.35 24.91 2.87
N THR A 160 25.43 24.66 2.14
CA THR A 160 26.69 25.38 2.30
C THR A 160 26.85 26.39 1.18
N THR A 161 26.89 27.68 1.52
CA THR A 161 27.13 28.79 0.59
C THR A 161 28.57 29.27 0.74
N LYS A 162 29.31 29.31 -0.36
CA LYS A 162 30.66 29.87 -0.42
C LYS A 162 30.63 31.19 -1.15
N THR A 163 30.97 32.28 -0.47
CA THR A 163 30.98 33.63 -1.04
C THR A 163 32.41 34.14 -1.08
N ARG A 164 32.88 34.53 -2.26
CA ARG A 164 34.21 35.12 -2.45
C ARG A 164 34.11 36.64 -2.46
N SER A 165 34.85 37.29 -1.57
CA SER A 165 35.01 38.74 -1.58
C SER A 165 35.77 39.17 -2.83
N ARG A 166 35.20 40.06 -3.65
CA ARG A 166 35.89 40.64 -4.82
C ARG A 166 37.05 41.55 -4.42
N ALA A 167 36.97 42.20 -3.25
CA ALA A 167 37.96 43.15 -2.76
C ALA A 167 39.20 42.46 -2.15
N THR A 168 39.00 41.36 -1.41
CA THR A 168 40.08 40.69 -0.66
C THR A 168 40.43 39.30 -1.20
N GLY A 169 39.67 38.80 -2.17
CA GLY A 169 39.79 37.42 -2.66
C GLY A 169 39.39 36.33 -1.66
N LYS A 170 39.10 36.69 -0.40
CA LYS A 170 38.78 35.77 0.71
C LYS A 170 37.48 35.03 0.45
N ILE A 171 37.48 33.71 0.69
CA ILE A 171 36.29 32.88 0.64
C ILE A 171 35.71 32.79 2.06
N SER A 172 34.44 33.14 2.20
CA SER A 172 33.63 32.88 3.39
C SER A 172 32.72 31.69 3.12
N THR A 173 32.56 30.81 4.10
CA THR A 173 31.67 29.65 4.01
C THR A 173 30.61 29.79 5.11
N ALA A 174 29.34 29.76 4.73
CA ALA A 174 28.21 29.72 5.65
C ALA A 174 27.43 28.43 5.42
N THR A 175 27.06 27.73 6.49
CA THR A 175 26.21 26.54 6.43
C THR A 175 24.93 26.82 7.21
N GLU A 176 23.79 26.65 6.56
CA GLU A 176 22.46 26.83 7.14
C GLU A 176 21.67 25.52 7.06
N GLU A 177 20.86 25.24 8.07
CA GLU A 177 19.90 24.14 7.99
C GLU A 177 18.73 24.53 7.07
N VAL A 178 18.39 23.66 6.14
CA VAL A 178 17.29 23.86 5.19
C VAL A 178 16.08 22.96 5.46
N GLY A 179 16.22 22.02 6.39
CA GLY A 179 15.12 21.17 6.83
C GLY A 179 15.59 19.95 7.62
N ARG A 180 14.63 19.30 8.30
CA ARG A 180 14.86 18.06 9.05
C ARG A 180 13.64 17.15 9.03
N TYR A 181 13.88 15.85 9.11
CA TYR A 181 12.84 14.83 9.32
C TYR A 181 13.46 13.68 10.13
N ASP A 182 12.64 12.85 10.78
CA ASP A 182 13.11 11.73 11.61
C ASP A 182 12.61 10.36 11.12
N HIS A 183 11.71 10.29 10.14
CA HIS A 183 11.27 9.04 9.52
C HIS A 183 10.65 9.31 8.14
N GLN A 184 10.50 8.25 7.34
CA GLN A 184 9.93 8.35 6.00
C GLN A 184 8.49 7.86 5.93
N TYR A 185 8.08 6.93 6.80
CA TYR A 185 6.78 6.27 6.70
C TYR A 185 5.94 6.48 7.95
N ASP A 186 4.76 7.06 7.76
CA ASP A 186 3.71 7.16 8.77
C ASP A 186 2.69 6.05 8.55
N SER A 187 2.32 5.33 9.61
CA SER A 187 1.18 4.41 9.54
C SER A 187 -0.11 5.18 9.28
N THR A 188 -1.08 4.56 8.63
CA THR A 188 -2.40 5.18 8.38
C THR A 188 -3.56 4.31 8.85
N ALA A 189 -3.36 2.99 8.89
CA ALA A 189 -4.29 2.00 9.39
C ALA A 189 -3.56 0.68 9.65
N ALA A 190 -4.22 -0.24 10.36
CA ALA A 190 -3.82 -1.64 10.37
C ALA A 190 -5.05 -2.55 10.58
N TYR A 191 -5.14 -3.62 9.81
CA TYR A 191 -6.25 -4.59 9.88
C TYR A 191 -5.71 -5.98 9.56
N GLY A 192 -6.36 -7.02 10.11
CA GLY A 192 -5.97 -8.40 9.84
C GLY A 192 -4.49 -8.67 10.16
N GLY A 193 -3.66 -8.77 9.12
CA GLY A 193 -2.21 -8.92 9.19
C GLY A 193 -1.44 -7.86 8.41
N THR A 194 -2.02 -6.69 8.16
CA THR A 194 -1.41 -5.66 7.32
C THR A 194 -1.34 -4.33 8.04
N ILE A 195 -0.18 -3.67 7.96
CA ILE A 195 -0.01 -2.27 8.35
C ILE A 195 0.09 -1.45 7.07
N PHE A 196 -0.65 -0.34 7.02
CA PHE A 196 -0.70 0.56 5.88
C PHE A 196 0.10 1.83 6.15
N TRP A 197 0.81 2.32 5.14
CA TRP A 197 1.77 3.42 5.25
C TRP A 197 1.61 4.47 4.16
N LYS A 198 1.90 5.73 4.52
CA LYS A 198 2.15 6.82 3.58
C LYS A 198 3.50 7.47 3.86
N LEU A 199 3.98 8.31 2.95
CA LEU A 199 5.18 9.09 3.20
C LEU A 199 4.89 10.21 4.21
N ASN A 200 5.82 10.42 5.14
CA ASN A 200 5.78 11.53 6.09
C ASN A 200 5.79 12.87 5.31
N PRO A 201 4.82 13.77 5.53
CA PRO A 201 4.75 15.06 4.86
C PRO A 201 6.01 15.93 5.03
N GLU A 202 6.65 15.91 6.21
CA GLU A 202 7.89 16.66 6.45
C GLU A 202 9.06 16.06 5.66
N PHE A 203 9.15 14.73 5.56
CA PHE A 203 10.13 14.08 4.69
C PHE A 203 9.96 14.52 3.23
N LEU A 204 8.72 14.53 2.72
CA LEU A 204 8.42 14.97 1.36
C LEU A 204 8.80 16.44 1.13
N LYS A 205 8.42 17.32 2.06
CA LYS A 205 8.71 18.75 2.02
C LYS A 205 10.22 19.02 2.01
N VAL A 206 10.97 18.36 2.90
CA VAL A 206 12.41 18.57 3.05
C VAL A 206 13.20 18.02 1.86
N THR A 207 12.81 16.84 1.34
CA THR A 207 13.49 16.22 0.20
C THR A 207 13.04 16.75 -1.16
N ARG A 208 11.97 17.56 -1.18
CA ARG A 208 11.23 17.91 -2.41
C ARG A 208 10.82 16.64 -3.18
N GLY A 209 10.57 15.56 -2.43
CA GLY A 209 10.15 14.28 -2.96
C GLY A 209 8.77 14.38 -3.59
N TRP A 210 8.51 13.51 -4.54
CA TRP A 210 7.19 13.41 -5.16
C TRP A 210 6.33 12.48 -4.31
N GLU A 211 5.18 12.98 -3.88
CA GLU A 211 4.08 12.13 -3.47
C GLU A 211 3.46 11.57 -4.74
N TYR A 212 3.23 10.25 -4.78
CA TYR A 212 2.41 9.65 -5.82
C TYR A 212 1.06 10.37 -5.80
N LYS A 213 0.67 11.01 -6.91
CA LYS A 213 -0.61 11.72 -7.06
C LYS A 213 -1.41 11.05 -8.15
#